data_AF-A0A925RPL9-F1
#
_entry.id   AF-A0A925RPL9-F1
#
_cell.length_a   1.000
_cell.length_b   1.000
_cell.length_c   1.000
_cell.angle_alpha   90.00
_cell.angle_beta   90.00
_cell.angle_gamma   90.00
#
_symmetry.space_group_name_H-M   'P 1'
#
loop_
_entity.id
_entity.type
_entity.pdbx_description
1 polymer ?
#
loop_
_entity_poly.entity_id
_entity_poly.type
_entity_poly.pdbx_seq_one_letter_code
_entity_poly.pdbx_strand_id
1 'polypeptide(L)'
;MTTRATIADWRAAVDKELAGAAFDKLVTTTAEGLALQPLYTETAVQPGLPGGAPYTRGGLRKAAPFQLCMRADAATLVEEIEGGADAV
;
A
#
# COMPACT_ATOMS: atom_id res chain seq x y z
N MET A 1 -28.95 -18.51 -10.07
CA MET A 1 -28.05 -18.30 -8.92
C MET A 1 -26.64 -18.38 -9.45
N THR A 2 -25.90 -17.27 -9.45
CA THR A 2 -24.49 -17.27 -9.88
C THR A 2 -23.64 -17.66 -8.69
N THR A 3 -22.99 -18.82 -8.74
CA THR A 3 -22.10 -19.29 -7.68
C THR A 3 -20.87 -18.39 -7.61
N ARG A 4 -20.46 -17.97 -6.40
CA ARG A 4 -19.24 -17.18 -6.21
C ARG A 4 -18.02 -18.08 -6.45
N ALA A 5 -17.12 -17.66 -7.34
CA ALA A 5 -15.86 -18.36 -7.58
C ALA A 5 -15.02 -18.39 -6.29
N THR A 6 -14.41 -19.54 -6.02
CA THR A 6 -13.54 -19.77 -4.86
C THR A 6 -12.07 -19.53 -5.20
N ILE A 7 -11.22 -19.44 -4.18
CA ILE A 7 -9.76 -19.39 -4.38
C ILE A 7 -9.23 -20.64 -5.10
N ALA A 8 -9.87 -21.79 -4.91
CA ALA A 8 -9.50 -23.04 -5.56
C ALA A 8 -9.82 -23.01 -7.06
N ASP A 9 -10.97 -22.46 -7.44
CA ASP A 9 -11.35 -22.28 -8.85
C ASP A 9 -10.36 -21.36 -9.56
N TRP A 10 -9.97 -20.27 -8.90
CA TRP A 10 -8.94 -19.37 -9.39
C TRP A 10 -7.58 -20.09 -9.55
N ARG A 11 -7.14 -20.85 -8.54
CA ARG A 11 -5.86 -21.55 -8.60
C ARG A 11 -5.83 -22.57 -9.74
N ALA A 12 -6.91 -23.31 -9.95
CA ALA A 12 -7.02 -24.25 -11.07
C ALA A 12 -6.95 -23.56 -12.44
N ALA A 13 -7.57 -22.38 -12.57
CA ALA A 13 -7.45 -21.58 -13.79
C ALA A 13 -6.00 -21.10 -14.01
N VAL A 14 -5.31 -20.65 -12.96
CA VAL A 14 -3.90 -20.22 -13.05
C VAL A 14 -3.00 -21.39 -13.44
N ASP A 15 -3.16 -22.56 -12.81
CA ASP A 15 -2.33 -23.73 -13.11
C ASP A 15 -2.52 -24.18 -14.57
N LYS A 16 -3.74 -24.02 -15.12
CA LYS A 16 -4.04 -24.26 -16.54
C LYS A 16 -3.29 -23.28 -17.46
N GLU A 17 -3.33 -21.98 -17.15
CA GLU A 17 -2.68 -20.93 -17.95
C GLU A 17 -1.14 -20.99 -17.85
N LEU A 18 -0.60 -21.49 -16.74
CA LEU A 18 0.84 -21.66 -16.57
C LEU A 18 1.43 -22.80 -17.43
N ALA A 19 0.60 -23.68 -18.00
CA ALA A 19 1.02 -24.75 -18.91
C ALA A 19 2.21 -25.59 -18.41
N GLY A 20 2.25 -25.87 -17.10
CA GLY A 20 3.32 -26.63 -16.45
C GLY A 20 4.47 -25.80 -15.86
N ALA A 21 4.46 -24.46 -16.03
CA ALA A 21 5.36 -23.58 -15.30
C ALA A 21 5.00 -23.55 -13.79
N ALA A 22 6.01 -23.41 -12.93
CA ALA A 22 5.81 -23.34 -11.49
C ALA A 22 5.06 -22.06 -11.08
N PHE A 23 4.09 -22.19 -10.18
CA PHE A 23 3.32 -21.06 -9.63
C PHE A 23 4.21 -20.01 -8.95
N ASP A 24 5.32 -20.44 -8.34
CA ASP A 24 6.29 -19.55 -7.66
C ASP A 24 6.89 -18.49 -8.60
N LYS A 25 6.83 -18.70 -9.93
CA LYS A 25 7.20 -17.67 -10.91
C LYS A 25 6.34 -16.40 -10.81
N LEU A 26 5.12 -16.51 -10.29
CA LEU A 26 4.20 -15.39 -10.09
C LEU A 26 4.39 -14.69 -8.75
N VAL A 27 5.18 -15.27 -7.83
CA VAL A 27 5.46 -14.70 -6.52
C VAL A 27 6.63 -13.73 -6.66
N THR A 28 6.43 -12.49 -6.21
CA THR A 28 7.48 -11.47 -6.22
C THR A 28 8.07 -11.34 -4.82
N THR A 29 9.38 -11.53 -4.69
CA THR A 29 10.07 -11.28 -3.42
C THR A 29 10.56 -9.83 -3.38
N THR A 30 10.18 -9.08 -2.35
CA THR A 30 10.64 -7.70 -2.16
C THR A 30 12.11 -7.68 -1.69
N ALA A 31 12.75 -6.51 -1.74
CA ALA A 31 14.12 -6.35 -1.25
C ALA A 31 14.25 -6.69 0.25
N GLU A 32 13.17 -6.55 1.01
CA GLU A 32 13.05 -6.88 2.43
C GLU A 32 12.80 -8.39 2.67
N GLY A 33 12.71 -9.20 1.61
CA GLY A 33 12.49 -10.66 1.70
C GLY A 33 11.03 -11.08 1.87
N LEU A 34 10.06 -10.20 1.58
CA LEU A 34 8.64 -10.53 1.68
C LEU A 34 8.13 -11.15 0.38
N ALA A 35 7.47 -12.31 0.48
CA ALA A 35 6.90 -13.03 -0.66
C ALA A 35 5.50 -12.50 -1.00
N LEU A 36 5.42 -11.59 -1.97
CA LEU A 36 4.16 -11.03 -2.44
C LEU A 36 3.40 -12.05 -3.29
N GLN A 37 2.21 -12.41 -2.82
CA GLN A 37 1.30 -13.29 -3.56
C GLN A 37 0.67 -12.54 -4.74
N PRO A 38 0.42 -13.21 -5.88
CA PRO A 38 -0.18 -12.59 -7.06
C PRO A 38 -1.66 -12.21 -6.89
N LEU A 39 -2.33 -12.76 -5.87
CA LEU A 39 -3.71 -12.41 -5.51
C LEU A 39 -3.87 -12.34 -3.99
N TYR A 40 -4.44 -11.24 -3.51
CA TYR A 40 -4.89 -11.09 -2.13
C TYR A 40 -6.43 -11.08 -2.11
N THR A 41 -7.02 -11.85 -1.21
CA THR A 41 -8.47 -11.90 -1.01
C THR A 41 -8.88 -11.14 0.25
N GLU A 42 -10.18 -11.10 0.52
CA GLU A 42 -10.68 -10.55 1.78
C GLU A 42 -9.92 -11.11 3.01
N THR A 43 -9.61 -10.20 3.93
CA THR A 43 -9.03 -10.52 5.24
C THR A 43 -9.93 -9.99 6.33
N ALA A 44 -10.00 -10.70 7.46
CA ALA A 44 -10.82 -10.31 8.60
C ALA A 44 -10.20 -9.17 9.44
N VAL A 45 -9.01 -8.69 9.08
CA VAL A 45 -8.29 -7.66 9.85
C VAL A 45 -9.07 -6.34 9.82
N GLN A 46 -9.44 -5.86 11.01
CA GLN A 46 -10.07 -4.55 11.21
C GLN A 46 -9.02 -3.54 11.71
N PRO A 47 -8.50 -2.65 10.86
CA PRO A 47 -7.40 -1.75 11.22
C PRO A 47 -7.79 -0.59 12.16
N GLY A 48 -9.01 -0.57 12.71
CA GLY A 48 -9.50 0.47 13.62
C GLY A 48 -9.89 1.79 12.94
N LEU A 49 -10.04 2.84 13.75
CA LEU A 49 -10.37 4.20 13.31
C LEU A 49 -9.12 5.06 13.16
N PRO A 50 -9.09 6.03 12.22
CA PRO A 50 -8.00 7.01 12.13
C PRO A 50 -7.87 7.80 13.43
N GLY A 51 -6.64 8.05 13.88
CA GLY A 51 -6.33 8.73 15.14
C GLY A 51 -6.60 7.92 16.42
N GLY A 52 -6.84 6.61 16.31
CA GLY A 52 -6.93 5.69 17.45
C GLY A 52 -5.75 4.72 17.48
N ALA A 53 -5.22 4.43 18.68
CA ALA A 53 -4.16 3.44 18.87
C ALA A 53 -4.60 2.06 18.32
N PRO A 54 -3.72 1.28 17.65
CA PRO A 54 -2.28 1.50 17.46
C PRO A 54 -1.92 2.40 16.24
N TYR A 55 -2.86 3.22 15.77
CA TYR A 55 -2.66 4.21 14.70
C TYR A 55 -2.36 3.63 13.31
N THR A 56 -2.79 2.39 13.03
CA THR A 56 -2.62 1.72 11.73
C THR A 56 -3.15 2.54 10.55
N ARG A 57 -4.19 3.36 10.77
CA ARG A 57 -4.79 4.24 9.75
C ARG A 57 -4.36 5.71 9.85
N GLY A 58 -3.24 5.99 10.51
CA GLY A 58 -2.72 7.33 10.73
C GLY A 58 -3.08 7.93 12.08
N GLY A 59 -2.28 8.90 12.53
CA GLY A 59 -2.36 9.50 13.88
C GLY A 59 -3.44 10.57 14.06
N LEU A 60 -4.03 11.08 12.97
CA LEU A 60 -5.02 12.16 13.01
C LEU A 60 -6.44 11.62 12.84
N ARG A 61 -7.37 12.11 13.67
CA ARG A 61 -8.81 11.78 13.53
C ARG A 61 -9.46 12.52 12.35
N LYS A 62 -9.00 13.74 12.09
CA LYS A 62 -9.45 14.58 10.97
C LYS A 62 -8.32 14.63 9.94
N ALA A 63 -8.66 14.40 8.68
CA ALA A 63 -7.69 14.49 7.60
C ALA A 63 -7.19 15.94 7.45
N ALA A 64 -5.88 16.07 7.27
CA ALA A 64 -5.19 17.27 6.80
C ALA A 64 -4.25 16.84 5.66
N PRO A 65 -3.97 17.70 4.67
CA PRO A 65 -2.94 17.41 3.68
C PRO A 65 -1.58 17.23 4.37
N PHE A 66 -0.68 16.47 3.75
CA PHE A 66 0.72 16.44 4.18
C PHE A 66 1.35 17.82 3.93
N GLN A 67 2.29 18.22 4.78
CA GLN A 67 3.00 19.49 4.63
C GLN A 67 4.07 19.38 3.55
N LEU A 68 4.20 20.42 2.73
CA LEU A 68 5.33 20.60 1.84
C LEU A 68 6.51 21.20 2.63
N CYS A 69 7.43 20.34 3.04
CA CYS A 69 8.62 20.72 3.81
C CYS A 69 9.87 20.67 2.92
N MET A 70 10.13 21.74 2.16
CA MET A 70 11.34 21.80 1.33
C MET A 70 12.54 22.13 2.20
N ARG A 71 13.63 21.39 2.01
CA ARG A 71 14.87 21.65 2.75
C ARG A 71 15.45 22.99 2.29
N ALA A 72 15.37 24.01 3.13
CA ALA A 72 15.95 25.31 2.88
C ALA A 72 17.23 25.54 3.69
N ASP A 73 18.06 26.45 3.21
CA ASP A 73 19.07 27.12 4.04
C ASP A 73 18.70 28.60 4.24
N ALA A 74 19.51 29.35 4.98
CA ALA A 74 19.22 30.74 5.27
C ALA A 74 19.15 31.63 4.01
N ALA A 75 19.80 31.25 2.92
CA ALA A 75 19.79 32.00 1.67
C ALA A 75 18.54 31.71 0.83
N THR A 76 17.98 30.50 0.90
CA THR A 76 16.80 30.10 0.10
C THR A 76 15.47 30.16 0.87
N LEU A 77 15.52 30.36 2.18
CA LEU A 77 14.36 30.32 3.08
C LEU A 77 13.14 31.11 2.58
N VAL A 78 13.36 32.37 2.16
CA VAL A 78 12.28 33.27 1.75
C VAL A 78 11.66 32.79 0.43
N GLU A 79 12.49 32.37 -0.52
CA GLU A 79 12.03 31.87 -1.82
C GLU A 79 11.19 30.60 -1.65
N GLU A 80 11.59 29.67 -0.79
CA GLU A 80 10.84 28.43 -0.56
C GLU A 80 9.45 28.70 0.04
N ILE A 81 9.36 29.62 1.01
CA ILE A 81 8.08 30.01 1.61
C ILE A 81 7.19 30.74 0.60
N GLU A 82 7.74 31.68 -0.16
CA GLU A 82 7.00 32.38 -1.23
C GLU A 82 6.58 31.44 -2.36
N GLY A 83 7.37 30.38 -2.60
CA GLY A 83 7.09 29.30 -3.54
C GLY A 83 6.00 28.32 -3.09
N GLY A 84 5.49 28.48 -1.87
CA GLY A 84 4.37 27.68 -1.34
C GLY A 84 4.76 26.51 -0.46
N ALA A 85 5.98 26.50 0.09
CA ALA A 85 6.30 25.57 1.18
C ALA A 85 5.44 25.87 2.42
N ASP A 86 4.90 24.82 3.03
CA ASP A 86 4.14 24.91 4.28
C ASP A 86 5.07 24.98 5.51
N ALA A 87 6.31 24.50 5.36
CA ALA A 87 7.37 24.53 6.36
C ALA A 87 8.76 24.35 5.71
N VAL A 88 9.83 24.64 6.46
CA VAL A 88 11.25 24.69 6.03
C VAL A 88 12.17 24.31 7.17
#